data_AF-A0A9D8P4P0-F1
#
_entry.id   AF-A0A9D8P4P0-F1
#
_cell.length_a   1.000
_cell.length_b   1.000
_cell.length_c   1.000
_cell.angle_alpha   90.00
_cell.angle_beta   90.00
_cell.angle_gamma   90.00
#
_symmetry.space_group_name_H-M   'P 1'
#
loop_
_entity.id
_entity.type
_entity.pdbx_description
1 polymer ?
#
loop_
_entity_poly.entity_id
_entity_poly.type
_entity_poly.pdbx_seq_one_letter_code
_entity_poly.pdbx_strand_id
1 'polypeptide(L)'
;MYPLIRTSLLSILLFGSTYLYSQLIANGRYLSVSNHVLHAYSEIPSTELVGKARDIIATTRQRALLYERLIESSHLIDGMVVNRGASGEMLDQCDSLLFSSIRYVSLAKLSWLDEASKAWAAIESSKDRDAWLRHPRCYRSISRDMLLGLLIAMTRSPPRFEQHLSQLMFMIHQNNGFFGTGPVYVSYLSPGLARLMRGFAKRDLRIAPKIPDLIAAGYSTAEIEVLLNPAGYTSHLGGLTAWLEMELNDQGLHLGDSRLSFLGAADSLVAPFGKFSLTDQRLEWITDRLMKADQQNLFFRYLRFRSVGGLSNTVRLKLLNELITMRQFPADRLPMDCDRHSDYLWQRANKSANYDPIPCQIEFSGVDFLWMAALLLEGLDSSSLTSH
;
A
#
# COMPACT_ATOMS: atom_id res chain seq x y z
N MET A 1 44.19 -25.70 -3.57
CA MET A 1 43.14 -24.94 -2.84
C MET A 1 42.99 -23.48 -3.32
N TYR A 2 43.42 -23.12 -4.54
CA TYR A 2 43.30 -21.77 -5.12
C TYR A 2 42.34 -21.58 -6.34
N PRO A 3 41.78 -22.62 -7.02
CA PRO A 3 40.95 -22.39 -8.21
C PRO A 3 39.47 -22.04 -7.91
N LEU A 4 38.97 -22.33 -6.71
CA LEU A 4 37.56 -22.05 -6.32
C LEU A 4 37.29 -20.58 -5.95
N ILE A 5 38.32 -19.85 -5.51
CA ILE A 5 38.19 -18.43 -5.15
C ILE A 5 38.15 -17.54 -6.41
N ARG A 6 38.89 -17.91 -7.47
CA ARG A 6 38.92 -17.16 -8.73
C ARG A 6 37.61 -17.25 -9.51
N THR A 7 36.96 -18.41 -9.53
CA THR A 7 35.65 -18.59 -10.21
C THR A 7 34.54 -17.82 -9.51
N SER A 8 34.53 -17.83 -8.18
CA SER A 8 33.55 -17.07 -7.37
C SER A 8 33.69 -15.55 -7.55
N LEU A 9 34.92 -15.03 -7.58
CA LEU A 9 35.17 -13.60 -7.83
C LEU A 9 34.82 -13.18 -9.26
N LEU A 10 35.11 -14.03 -10.25
CA LEU A 10 34.77 -13.74 -11.65
C LEU A 10 33.25 -13.76 -11.87
N SER A 11 32.52 -14.67 -11.23
CA SER A 11 31.05 -14.67 -11.23
C SER A 11 30.47 -13.45 -10.55
N ILE A 12 31.02 -13.01 -9.41
CA ILE A 12 30.59 -11.78 -8.73
C ILE A 12 30.87 -10.54 -9.59
N LEU A 13 32.00 -10.48 -10.29
CA LEU A 13 32.34 -9.36 -11.19
C LEU A 13 31.51 -9.37 -12.48
N LEU A 14 31.20 -10.54 -13.04
CA LEU A 14 30.35 -10.67 -14.24
C LEU A 14 28.87 -10.39 -13.93
N PHE A 15 28.34 -10.89 -12.80
CA PHE A 15 27.00 -10.54 -12.34
C PHE A 15 26.92 -9.08 -11.88
N GLY A 16 27.96 -8.58 -11.20
CA GLY A 16 28.04 -7.18 -10.77
C GLY A 16 28.11 -6.21 -11.95
N SER A 17 28.86 -6.52 -13.01
CA SER A 17 28.96 -5.67 -14.20
C SER A 17 27.72 -5.72 -15.09
N THR A 18 27.10 -6.89 -15.29
CA THR A 18 25.80 -6.98 -15.99
C THR A 18 24.68 -6.30 -15.19
N TYR A 19 24.71 -6.38 -13.86
CA TYR A 19 23.81 -5.65 -12.98
C TYR A 19 24.02 -4.14 -13.06
N LEU A 20 25.27 -3.64 -12.93
CA LEU A 20 25.62 -2.23 -13.09
C LEU A 20 25.24 -1.69 -14.46
N TYR A 21 25.45 -2.47 -15.52
CA TYR A 21 25.07 -2.10 -16.88
C TYR A 21 23.54 -2.07 -17.06
N SER A 22 22.83 -3.04 -16.46
CA SER A 22 21.36 -3.03 -16.42
C SER A 22 20.80 -1.87 -15.60
N GLN A 23 21.49 -1.46 -14.53
CA GLN A 23 21.16 -0.31 -13.70
C GLN A 23 21.46 1.01 -14.43
N LEU A 24 22.56 1.11 -15.18
CA LEU A 24 22.85 2.27 -16.03
C LEU A 24 21.83 2.44 -17.16
N ILE A 25 21.44 1.33 -17.82
CA ILE A 25 20.36 1.34 -18.83
C ILE A 25 19.01 1.65 -18.16
N ALA A 26 18.76 1.12 -16.97
CA ALA A 26 17.58 1.46 -16.17
C ALA A 26 17.58 2.95 -15.78
N ASN A 27 18.73 3.54 -15.45
CA ASN A 27 18.91 4.95 -15.12
C ASN A 27 18.75 5.89 -16.33
N GLY A 28 19.15 5.46 -17.54
CA GLY A 28 18.85 6.18 -18.77
C GLY A 28 17.36 6.13 -19.14
N ARG A 29 16.72 4.96 -18.95
CA ARG A 29 15.26 4.82 -19.09
C ARG A 29 14.50 5.54 -17.96
N TYR A 30 15.07 5.66 -16.77
CA TYR A 30 14.53 6.32 -15.57
C TYR A 30 14.31 7.82 -15.81
N LEU A 31 15.31 8.55 -16.33
CA LEU A 31 15.15 9.96 -16.69
C LEU A 31 14.11 10.14 -17.82
N SER A 32 14.09 9.21 -18.77
CA SER A 32 13.12 9.21 -19.87
C SER A 32 11.68 8.95 -19.39
N VAL A 33 11.45 8.01 -18.48
CA VAL A 33 10.10 7.63 -18.01
C VAL A 33 9.58 8.64 -16.98
N SER A 34 10.42 9.15 -16.08
CA SER A 34 10.02 10.25 -15.19
C SER A 34 9.67 11.52 -15.99
N ASN A 35 10.48 11.88 -17.00
CA ASN A 35 10.11 12.96 -17.92
C ASN A 35 8.86 12.63 -18.73
N HIS A 36 8.65 11.39 -19.18
CA HIS A 36 7.46 11.02 -19.95
C HIS A 36 6.19 11.04 -19.10
N VAL A 37 6.23 10.59 -17.85
CA VAL A 37 5.08 10.66 -16.91
C VAL A 37 4.76 12.11 -16.54
N LEU A 38 5.78 12.92 -16.30
CA LEU A 38 5.61 14.36 -16.06
C LEU A 38 5.06 15.07 -17.31
N HIS A 39 5.56 14.75 -18.50
CA HIS A 39 5.11 15.36 -19.75
C HIS A 39 3.70 14.91 -20.15
N ALA A 40 3.40 13.60 -20.16
CA ALA A 40 2.11 13.06 -20.57
C ALA A 40 0.92 13.55 -19.71
N TYR A 41 1.20 14.06 -18.50
CA TYR A 41 0.18 14.66 -17.63
C TYR A 41 0.25 16.19 -17.55
N SER A 42 1.31 16.81 -18.10
CA SER A 42 1.42 18.26 -18.26
C SER A 42 0.59 18.82 -19.43
N GLU A 43 0.20 17.98 -20.40
CA GLU A 43 -0.50 18.38 -21.64
C GLU A 43 -2.02 18.51 -21.52
N ILE A 44 -2.58 18.42 -20.30
CA ILE A 44 -4.03 18.41 -20.09
C ILE A 44 -4.49 19.84 -19.82
N PRO A 45 -5.54 20.34 -20.49
CA PRO A 45 -6.01 21.71 -20.32
C PRO A 45 -6.45 21.94 -18.87
N SER A 46 -5.54 22.51 -18.09
CA SER A 46 -5.62 22.66 -16.64
C SER A 46 -6.70 23.65 -16.20
N THR A 47 -7.07 24.59 -17.07
CA THR A 47 -7.99 25.68 -16.76
C THR A 47 -9.41 25.21 -16.50
N GLU A 48 -9.92 24.23 -17.27
CA GLU A 48 -11.28 23.71 -17.06
C GLU A 48 -11.38 22.87 -15.77
N LEU A 49 -10.40 22.01 -15.52
CA LEU A 49 -10.34 21.19 -14.30
C LEU A 49 -10.14 22.03 -13.04
N VAL A 50 -9.29 23.07 -13.12
CA VAL A 50 -9.11 24.03 -12.01
C VAL A 50 -10.40 24.83 -11.79
N GLY A 51 -11.10 25.24 -12.86
CA GLY A 51 -12.41 25.88 -12.76
C GLY A 51 -13.47 25.01 -12.07
N LYS A 52 -13.38 23.68 -12.21
CA LYS A 52 -14.26 22.68 -11.58
C LYS A 52 -13.71 22.13 -10.26
N ALA A 53 -12.56 22.59 -9.79
CA ALA A 53 -11.86 21.93 -8.69
C ALA A 53 -12.69 21.89 -7.41
N ARG A 54 -13.40 22.97 -7.08
CA ARG A 54 -14.30 23.04 -5.93
C ARG A 54 -15.38 21.96 -6.01
N ASP A 55 -15.99 21.78 -7.18
CA ASP A 55 -17.06 20.80 -7.39
C ASP A 55 -16.54 19.37 -7.33
N ILE A 56 -15.35 19.11 -7.90
CA ILE A 56 -14.69 17.79 -7.83
C ILE A 56 -14.38 17.42 -6.38
N ILE A 57 -13.80 18.35 -5.61
CA ILE A 57 -13.48 18.14 -4.19
C ILE A 57 -14.76 17.93 -3.38
N ALA A 58 -15.77 18.78 -3.56
CA ALA A 58 -17.04 18.68 -2.85
C ALA A 58 -17.75 17.36 -3.16
N THR A 59 -17.83 16.97 -4.43
CA THR A 59 -18.43 15.71 -4.87
C THR A 59 -17.67 14.52 -4.29
N THR A 60 -16.34 14.53 -4.32
CA THR A 60 -15.52 13.45 -3.74
C THR A 60 -15.81 13.32 -2.24
N ARG A 61 -15.82 14.43 -1.49
CA ARG A 61 -16.10 14.41 -0.04
C ARG A 61 -17.51 13.90 0.25
N GLN A 62 -18.51 14.34 -0.52
CA GLN A 62 -19.89 13.88 -0.38
C GLN A 62 -20.00 12.37 -0.66
N ARG A 63 -19.34 11.88 -1.72
CA ARG A 63 -19.31 10.45 -2.04
C ARG A 63 -18.58 9.63 -0.98
N ALA A 64 -17.47 10.13 -0.45
CA ALA A 64 -16.77 9.46 0.65
C ALA A 64 -17.67 9.36 1.89
N LEU A 65 -18.40 10.43 2.21
CA LEU A 65 -19.32 10.43 3.35
C LEU A 65 -20.48 9.45 3.14
N LEU A 66 -21.00 9.36 1.92
CA LEU A 66 -22.01 8.36 1.57
C LEU A 66 -21.47 6.94 1.76
N TYR A 67 -20.29 6.64 1.22
CA TYR A 67 -19.66 5.32 1.31
C TYR A 67 -19.44 4.91 2.76
N GLU A 68 -18.94 5.82 3.58
CA GLU A 68 -18.76 5.57 5.01
C GLU A 68 -20.09 5.26 5.71
N ARG A 69 -21.14 6.03 5.45
CA ARG A 69 -22.48 5.76 6.02
C ARG A 69 -23.03 4.40 5.58
N LEU A 70 -22.84 4.04 4.31
CA LEU A 70 -23.25 2.73 3.81
C LEU A 70 -22.45 1.62 4.49
N ILE A 71 -21.13 1.77 4.63
CA ILE A 71 -20.28 0.84 5.38
C ILE A 71 -20.77 0.68 6.82
N GLU A 72 -21.01 1.77 7.54
CA GLU A 72 -21.51 1.71 8.92
C GLU A 72 -22.85 1.00 9.02
N SER A 73 -23.75 1.24 8.06
CA SER A 73 -25.11 0.69 8.09
C SER A 73 -25.17 -0.79 7.73
N SER A 74 -24.30 -1.26 6.84
CA SER A 74 -24.39 -2.63 6.31
C SER A 74 -23.09 -3.40 6.45
N HIS A 75 -21.90 -2.83 6.28
CA HIS A 75 -20.64 -3.61 6.21
C HIS A 75 -19.82 -3.64 7.51
N LEU A 76 -20.36 -3.17 8.63
CA LEU A 76 -19.73 -3.34 9.94
C LEU A 76 -20.36 -4.46 10.75
N ILE A 77 -19.54 -5.41 11.18
CA ILE A 77 -19.89 -6.45 12.15
C ILE A 77 -18.88 -6.39 13.28
N ASP A 78 -19.36 -6.27 14.51
CA ASP A 78 -18.51 -6.06 15.70
C ASP A 78 -17.57 -4.82 15.52
N GLY A 79 -18.02 -3.84 14.72
CA GLY A 79 -17.27 -2.64 14.33
C GLY A 79 -16.20 -2.85 13.25
N MET A 80 -16.04 -4.07 12.74
CA MET A 80 -15.04 -4.47 11.74
C MET A 80 -15.68 -4.58 10.34
N VAL A 81 -14.91 -4.22 9.31
CA VAL A 81 -15.37 -4.25 7.92
C VAL A 81 -15.47 -5.68 7.40
N VAL A 82 -16.64 -6.08 6.89
CA VAL A 82 -16.89 -7.36 6.22
C VAL A 82 -17.47 -7.12 4.82
N ASN A 83 -17.39 -8.09 3.91
CA ASN A 83 -18.16 -8.08 2.66
C ASN A 83 -19.52 -8.74 2.85
N ARG A 84 -20.47 -8.52 1.93
CA ARG A 84 -21.78 -9.16 1.96
C ARG A 84 -22.19 -9.81 0.65
N GLY A 85 -22.90 -10.93 0.75
CA GLY A 85 -23.62 -11.48 -0.39
C GLY A 85 -24.93 -10.73 -0.63
N ALA A 86 -25.54 -10.96 -1.78
CA ALA A 86 -26.81 -10.32 -2.17
C ALA A 86 -27.96 -10.64 -1.21
N SER A 87 -27.91 -11.77 -0.49
CA SER A 87 -28.87 -12.10 0.59
C SER A 87 -28.51 -11.51 1.95
N GLY A 88 -27.46 -10.69 2.04
CA GLY A 88 -27.01 -10.01 3.25
C GLY A 88 -26.17 -10.87 4.20
N GLU A 89 -25.86 -12.10 3.84
CA GLU A 89 -24.92 -12.95 4.56
C GLU A 89 -23.50 -12.37 4.54
N MET A 90 -22.71 -12.66 5.58
CA MET A 90 -21.32 -12.22 5.65
C MET A 90 -20.45 -13.06 4.72
N LEU A 91 -19.64 -12.39 3.91
CA LEU A 91 -18.61 -12.99 3.08
C LEU A 91 -17.23 -12.52 3.55
N ASP A 92 -16.22 -13.37 3.36
CA ASP A 92 -14.80 -13.07 3.63
C ASP A 92 -14.53 -12.47 5.02
N GLN A 93 -15.28 -12.90 6.04
CA GLN A 93 -15.17 -12.38 7.40
C GLN A 93 -13.73 -12.40 7.94
N CYS A 94 -12.91 -13.36 7.54
CA CYS A 94 -11.53 -13.46 8.01
C CYS A 94 -10.54 -12.57 7.23
N ASP A 95 -11.00 -11.69 6.35
CA ASP A 95 -10.17 -10.65 5.73
C ASP A 95 -10.42 -9.26 6.37
N SER A 96 -11.25 -9.19 7.42
CA SER A 96 -11.74 -7.94 8.02
C SER A 96 -10.65 -7.02 8.58
N LEU A 97 -9.60 -7.57 9.23
CA LEU A 97 -8.59 -6.75 9.89
C LEU A 97 -7.84 -5.83 8.93
N LEU A 98 -7.55 -6.29 7.71
CA LEU A 98 -6.93 -5.48 6.68
C LEU A 98 -7.84 -4.31 6.28
N PHE A 99 -9.10 -4.60 5.95
CA PHE A 99 -10.07 -3.59 5.51
C PHE A 99 -10.41 -2.59 6.61
N SER A 100 -10.59 -3.05 7.85
CA SER A 100 -10.78 -2.17 9.00
C SER A 100 -9.59 -1.24 9.21
N SER A 101 -8.37 -1.75 9.05
CA SER A 101 -7.16 -0.94 9.17
C SER A 101 -7.06 0.14 8.09
N ILE A 102 -7.39 -0.20 6.84
CA ILE A 102 -7.44 0.76 5.73
C ILE A 102 -8.55 1.80 5.96
N ARG A 103 -9.74 1.38 6.40
CA ARG A 103 -10.83 2.29 6.79
C ARG A 103 -10.36 3.26 7.87
N TYR A 104 -9.74 2.77 8.94
CA TYR A 104 -9.21 3.62 10.02
C TYR A 104 -8.27 4.72 9.49
N VAL A 105 -7.29 4.38 8.65
CA VAL A 105 -6.36 5.37 8.08
C VAL A 105 -7.07 6.33 7.14
N SER A 106 -8.03 5.84 6.35
CA SER A 106 -8.82 6.67 5.43
C SER A 106 -9.58 7.75 6.20
N LEU A 107 -10.28 7.35 7.27
CA LEU A 107 -11.02 8.25 8.15
C LEU A 107 -10.11 9.27 8.82
N ALA A 108 -8.95 8.84 9.31
CA ALA A 108 -7.96 9.72 9.91
C ALA A 108 -7.42 10.75 8.91
N LYS A 109 -7.12 10.35 7.66
CA LYS A 109 -6.64 11.25 6.59
C LYS A 109 -7.72 12.21 6.10
N LEU A 110 -9.00 11.84 6.20
CA LEU A 110 -10.15 12.70 5.91
C LEU A 110 -10.51 13.63 7.10
N SER A 111 -9.77 13.56 8.20
CA SER A 111 -10.02 14.31 9.44
C SER A 111 -11.37 13.97 10.10
N TRP A 112 -11.89 12.76 9.90
CA TRP A 112 -13.08 12.23 10.58
C TRP A 112 -12.63 11.48 11.85
N LEU A 113 -12.16 12.25 12.83
CA LEU A 113 -11.41 11.73 13.98
C LEU A 113 -12.27 10.88 14.91
N ASP A 114 -13.56 11.18 15.04
CA ASP A 114 -14.48 10.42 15.89
C ASP A 114 -14.75 9.03 15.28
N GLU A 115 -15.02 8.97 13.98
CA GLU A 115 -15.20 7.75 13.22
C GLU A 115 -13.90 6.93 13.20
N ALA A 116 -12.75 7.58 13.00
CA ALA A 116 -11.44 6.92 13.08
C ALA A 116 -11.20 6.33 14.48
N SER A 117 -11.55 7.04 15.54
CA SER A 117 -11.40 6.54 16.92
C SER A 117 -12.28 5.32 17.18
N LYS A 118 -13.53 5.32 16.68
CA LYS A 118 -14.43 4.15 16.74
C LYS A 118 -13.88 2.97 15.93
N ALA A 119 -13.36 3.22 14.72
CA ALA A 119 -12.76 2.21 13.88
C ALA A 119 -11.53 1.56 14.55
N TRP A 120 -10.67 2.36 15.17
CA TRP A 120 -9.52 1.85 15.92
C TRP A 120 -9.95 1.03 17.14
N ALA A 121 -10.94 1.51 17.91
CA ALA A 121 -11.45 0.79 19.07
C ALA A 121 -12.00 -0.61 18.68
N ALA A 122 -12.65 -0.72 17.52
CA ALA A 122 -13.12 -2.00 16.99
C ALA A 122 -11.97 -2.92 16.53
N ILE A 123 -10.94 -2.37 15.88
CA ILE A 123 -9.73 -3.11 15.55
C ILE A 123 -9.09 -3.66 16.82
N GLU A 124 -8.99 -2.86 17.86
CA GLU A 124 -8.38 -3.27 19.12
C GLU A 124 -9.22 -4.29 19.89
N SER A 125 -10.56 -4.14 19.88
CA SER A 125 -11.47 -5.10 20.52
C SER A 125 -11.51 -6.46 19.81
N SER A 126 -10.96 -6.55 18.59
CA SER A 126 -10.83 -7.82 17.87
C SER A 126 -9.80 -8.78 18.46
N LYS A 127 -8.99 -8.34 19.43
CA LYS A 127 -8.02 -9.21 20.11
C LYS A 127 -8.71 -10.24 21.00
N ASP A 128 -8.13 -11.44 21.06
CA ASP A 128 -8.43 -12.45 22.08
C ASP A 128 -7.15 -12.79 22.85
N ARG A 129 -7.16 -12.62 24.18
CA ARG A 129 -6.00 -12.85 25.07
C ARG A 129 -4.70 -12.22 24.54
N ASP A 130 -4.76 -10.95 24.15
CA ASP A 130 -3.67 -10.17 23.53
C ASP A 130 -3.20 -10.64 22.14
N ALA A 131 -3.77 -11.70 21.57
CA ALA A 131 -3.52 -12.10 20.20
C ALA A 131 -4.43 -11.34 19.23
N TRP A 132 -3.83 -10.77 18.18
CA TRP A 132 -4.61 -10.19 17.09
C TRP A 132 -5.35 -11.28 16.32
N LEU A 133 -6.65 -11.08 16.11
CA LEU A 133 -7.48 -11.93 15.28
C LEU A 133 -7.81 -11.24 13.97
N ARG A 134 -8.09 -12.03 12.94
CA ARG A 134 -8.57 -11.51 11.65
C ARG A 134 -9.93 -10.81 11.75
N HIS A 135 -10.75 -11.28 12.69
CA HIS A 135 -12.07 -10.78 13.07
C HIS A 135 -12.44 -11.45 14.41
N PRO A 136 -13.25 -10.84 15.29
CA PRO A 136 -13.66 -11.46 16.57
C PRO A 136 -14.27 -12.87 16.43
N ARG A 137 -14.96 -13.11 15.31
CA ARG A 137 -15.61 -14.39 14.97
C ARG A 137 -14.73 -15.37 14.20
N CYS A 138 -13.47 -15.02 13.91
CA CYS A 138 -12.51 -15.89 13.23
C CYS A 138 -11.51 -16.46 14.23
N TYR A 139 -11.53 -17.78 14.43
CA TYR A 139 -10.58 -18.50 15.29
C TYR A 139 -9.15 -18.58 14.74
N ARG A 140 -8.89 -17.98 13.57
CA ARG A 140 -7.57 -18.00 12.92
C ARG A 140 -6.78 -16.75 13.31
N SER A 141 -5.51 -16.96 13.66
CA SER A 141 -4.53 -15.89 13.82
C SER A 141 -4.40 -15.05 12.54
N ILE A 142 -3.94 -13.81 12.69
CA ILE A 142 -3.67 -12.92 11.56
C ILE A 142 -2.76 -13.55 10.50
N SER A 143 -3.00 -13.21 9.24
CA SER A 143 -2.09 -13.48 8.11
C SER A 143 -1.16 -12.29 7.84
N ARG A 144 -0.20 -12.48 6.93
CA ARG A 144 0.78 -11.46 6.54
C ARG A 144 0.15 -10.17 6.01
N ASP A 145 -0.92 -10.27 5.23
CA ASP A 145 -1.69 -9.13 4.71
C ASP A 145 -2.41 -8.37 5.83
N MET A 146 -2.95 -9.07 6.82
CA MET A 146 -3.56 -8.46 8.01
C MET A 146 -2.50 -7.74 8.86
N LEU A 147 -1.29 -8.29 8.97
CA LEU A 147 -0.15 -7.60 9.56
C LEU A 147 0.21 -6.32 8.80
N LEU A 148 0.24 -6.37 7.46
CA LEU A 148 0.44 -5.17 6.64
C LEU A 148 -0.64 -4.11 6.92
N GLY A 149 -1.91 -4.53 7.03
CA GLY A 149 -3.02 -3.65 7.44
C GLY A 149 -2.76 -2.99 8.79
N LEU A 150 -2.40 -3.76 9.81
CA LEU A 150 -2.06 -3.20 11.13
C LEU A 150 -0.91 -2.19 11.05
N LEU A 151 0.15 -2.46 10.29
CA LEU A 151 1.23 -1.51 10.11
C LEU A 151 0.78 -0.24 9.38
N ILE A 152 -0.14 -0.35 8.42
CA ILE A 152 -0.76 0.81 7.78
C ILE A 152 -1.52 1.65 8.81
N ALA A 153 -2.35 1.03 9.66
CA ALA A 153 -3.02 1.72 10.76
C ALA A 153 -2.02 2.43 11.68
N MET A 154 -0.90 1.79 11.99
CA MET A 154 0.14 2.34 12.85
C MET A 154 0.82 3.60 12.29
N THR A 155 0.74 3.88 10.98
CA THR A 155 1.25 5.14 10.41
C THR A 155 0.60 6.39 11.02
N ARG A 156 -0.62 6.24 11.56
CA ARG A 156 -1.39 7.31 12.21
C ARG A 156 -1.19 7.38 13.72
N SER A 157 -0.29 6.57 14.28
CA SER A 157 0.03 6.54 15.72
C SER A 157 -1.21 6.42 16.60
N PRO A 158 -2.00 5.34 16.45
CA PRO A 158 -3.18 5.14 17.27
C PRO A 158 -2.83 5.06 18.77
N PRO A 159 -3.81 5.23 19.67
CA PRO A 159 -3.62 5.01 21.10
C PRO A 159 -2.90 3.70 21.38
N ARG A 160 -1.94 3.71 22.31
CA ARG A 160 -1.11 2.55 22.68
C ARG A 160 -0.28 1.93 21.54
N PHE A 161 0.01 2.70 20.48
CA PHE A 161 0.84 2.27 19.35
C PHE A 161 2.12 1.51 19.78
N GLU A 162 2.90 2.03 20.74
CA GLU A 162 4.15 1.41 21.22
C GLU A 162 3.91 -0.01 21.77
N GLN A 163 2.85 -0.18 22.57
CA GLN A 163 2.46 -1.47 23.13
C GLN A 163 2.04 -2.43 22.01
N HIS A 164 1.26 -1.97 21.05
CA HIS A 164 0.79 -2.79 19.94
C HIS A 164 1.90 -3.24 19.01
N LEU A 165 2.84 -2.36 18.69
CA LEU A 165 4.02 -2.72 17.91
C LEU A 165 4.87 -3.75 18.65
N SER A 166 5.07 -3.56 19.96
CA SER A 166 5.78 -4.53 20.81
C SER A 166 5.09 -5.90 20.84
N GLN A 167 3.77 -5.93 20.98
CA GLN A 167 2.96 -7.16 20.93
C GLN A 167 3.11 -7.88 19.58
N LEU A 168 3.08 -7.14 18.46
CA LEU A 168 3.27 -7.72 17.12
C LEU A 168 4.66 -8.33 16.94
N MET A 169 5.71 -7.63 17.35
CA MET A 169 7.07 -8.17 17.25
C MET A 169 7.27 -9.39 18.14
N PHE A 170 6.68 -9.39 19.34
CA PHE A 170 6.72 -10.54 20.24
C PHE A 170 6.02 -11.76 19.63
N MET A 171 4.82 -11.59 19.06
CA MET A 171 4.10 -12.65 18.35
C MET A 171 4.94 -13.23 17.20
N ILE A 172 5.57 -12.35 16.40
CA ILE A 172 6.46 -12.76 15.30
C ILE A 172 7.63 -13.58 15.81
N HIS A 173 8.25 -13.15 16.89
CA HIS A 173 9.37 -13.86 17.49
C HIS A 173 8.94 -15.26 17.98
N GLN A 174 7.82 -15.34 18.71
CA GLN A 174 7.29 -16.62 19.21
C GLN A 174 6.96 -17.60 18.09
N ASN A 175 6.42 -17.12 16.98
CA ASN A 175 6.06 -17.95 15.85
C ASN A 175 7.19 -18.11 14.82
N ASN A 176 8.40 -17.60 15.10
CA ASN A 176 9.52 -17.57 14.15
C ASN A 176 9.13 -16.99 12.77
N GLY A 177 8.27 -15.98 12.77
CA GLY A 177 7.74 -15.32 11.58
C GLY A 177 6.64 -16.06 10.83
N PHE A 178 6.11 -17.16 11.36
CA PHE A 178 5.06 -17.94 10.73
C PHE A 178 3.64 -17.45 11.10
N PHE A 179 2.76 -17.31 10.10
CA PHE A 179 1.39 -16.76 10.23
C PHE A 179 0.27 -17.71 9.75
N GLY A 180 0.59 -18.95 9.38
CA GLY A 180 -0.43 -19.98 9.10
C GLY A 180 -0.91 -20.09 7.65
N THR A 181 -1.95 -20.91 7.48
CA THR A 181 -2.28 -21.76 6.31
C THR A 181 -2.16 -21.10 4.94
N GLY A 182 -1.21 -21.58 4.15
CA GLY A 182 -0.96 -21.23 2.76
C GLY A 182 0.37 -21.83 2.27
N PRO A 183 0.77 -21.60 1.01
CA PRO A 183 2.12 -21.89 0.54
C PRO A 183 3.17 -21.14 1.38
N VAL A 184 4.36 -21.72 1.53
CA VAL A 184 5.47 -21.18 2.35
C VAL A 184 5.72 -19.68 2.11
N TYR A 185 5.69 -19.22 0.86
CA TYR A 185 5.93 -17.82 0.51
C TYR A 185 4.82 -16.83 0.95
N VAL A 186 3.68 -17.31 1.44
CA VAL A 186 2.58 -16.51 2.01
C VAL A 186 2.54 -16.63 3.54
N SER A 187 3.00 -17.77 4.07
CA SER A 187 2.91 -18.09 5.49
C SER A 187 4.04 -17.52 6.35
N TYR A 188 5.11 -17.00 5.76
CA TYR A 188 6.22 -16.39 6.49
C TYR A 188 6.25 -14.86 6.34
N LEU A 189 6.76 -14.20 7.39
CA LEU A 189 7.13 -12.79 7.37
C LEU A 189 8.07 -12.54 6.19
N SER A 190 7.67 -11.69 5.25
CA SER A 190 8.58 -11.32 4.17
C SER A 190 9.68 -10.42 4.73
N PRO A 191 10.91 -10.51 4.21
CA PRO A 191 11.98 -9.59 4.59
C PRO A 191 11.57 -8.12 4.40
N GLY A 192 10.78 -7.81 3.36
CA GLY A 192 10.24 -6.46 3.13
C GLY A 192 9.38 -5.97 4.29
N LEU A 193 8.48 -6.82 4.81
CA LEU A 193 7.63 -6.48 5.95
C LEU A 193 8.42 -6.38 7.26
N ALA A 194 9.41 -7.26 7.46
CA ALA A 194 10.36 -7.17 8.57
C ALA A 194 11.11 -5.82 8.58
N ARG A 195 11.56 -5.35 7.41
CA ARG A 195 12.20 -4.04 7.26
C ARG A 195 11.27 -2.89 7.64
N LEU A 196 10.01 -2.94 7.22
CA LEU A 196 9.02 -1.91 7.59
C LEU A 196 8.78 -1.90 9.10
N MET A 197 8.61 -3.06 9.72
CA MET A 197 8.49 -3.18 11.18
C MET A 197 9.71 -2.63 11.93
N ARG A 198 10.92 -2.89 11.42
CA ARG A 198 12.15 -2.29 11.94
C ARG A 198 12.11 -0.77 11.83
N GLY A 199 11.60 -0.23 10.73
CA GLY A 199 11.36 1.20 10.55
C GLY A 199 10.45 1.80 11.62
N PHE A 200 9.31 1.16 11.88
CA PHE A 200 8.42 1.54 12.98
C PHE A 200 9.10 1.45 14.34
N ALA A 201 9.84 0.38 14.61
CA ALA A 201 10.53 0.19 15.89
C ALA A 201 11.63 1.23 16.13
N LYS A 202 12.30 1.71 15.08
CA LYS A 202 13.29 2.79 15.16
C LYS A 202 12.70 4.15 15.54
N ARG A 203 11.39 4.35 15.34
CA ARG A 203 10.70 5.57 15.77
C ARG A 203 10.69 5.72 17.30
N ASP A 204 10.78 4.62 18.03
CA ASP A 204 10.75 4.59 19.49
C ASP A 204 12.03 3.98 20.07
N LEU A 205 12.81 4.81 20.77
CA LEU A 205 14.05 4.44 21.44
C LEU A 205 13.88 3.35 22.51
N ARG A 206 12.66 3.13 23.02
CA ARG A 206 12.35 2.07 23.99
C ARG A 206 12.18 0.70 23.34
N ILE A 207 11.80 0.70 22.08
CA ILE A 207 11.49 -0.51 21.30
C ILE A 207 12.72 -0.96 20.52
N ALA A 208 13.50 -0.02 19.97
CA ALA A 208 14.68 -0.31 19.15
C ALA A 208 15.66 -1.35 19.74
N PRO A 209 15.95 -1.37 21.06
CA PRO A 209 16.85 -2.37 21.65
C PRO A 209 16.24 -3.79 21.77
N LYS A 210 14.93 -3.93 21.54
CA LYS A 210 14.17 -5.18 21.74
C LYS A 210 13.72 -5.82 20.43
N ILE A 211 14.25 -5.34 19.28
CA ILE A 211 13.87 -5.86 17.96
C ILE A 211 14.38 -7.31 17.84
N PRO A 212 13.49 -8.30 17.59
CA PRO A 212 13.90 -9.68 17.36
C PRO A 212 14.82 -9.83 16.15
N ASP A 213 15.76 -10.78 16.20
CA ASP A 213 16.74 -11.01 15.12
C ASP A 213 16.11 -11.19 13.73
N LEU A 214 14.98 -11.89 13.65
CA LEU A 214 14.24 -12.08 12.41
C LEU A 214 13.79 -10.75 11.78
N ILE A 215 13.40 -9.78 12.62
CA ILE A 215 12.99 -8.44 12.19
C ILE A 215 14.23 -7.58 11.92
N ALA A 216 15.27 -7.72 12.74
CA ALA A 216 16.54 -7.02 12.56
C ALA A 216 17.20 -7.39 11.21
N ALA A 217 17.13 -8.66 10.80
CA ALA A 217 17.66 -9.18 9.55
C ALA A 217 16.87 -8.78 8.29
N GLY A 218 15.71 -8.12 8.43
CA GLY A 218 14.87 -7.72 7.31
C GLY A 218 15.60 -6.89 6.24
N TYR A 219 15.36 -7.23 4.98
CA TYR A 219 15.85 -6.54 3.78
C TYR A 219 14.68 -6.37 2.78
N SER A 220 14.79 -5.49 1.78
CA SER A 220 13.67 -5.37 0.82
C SER A 220 13.55 -6.59 -0.09
N THR A 221 12.34 -7.15 -0.20
CA THR A 221 11.95 -8.15 -1.22
C THR A 221 10.86 -7.68 -2.16
N ALA A 222 10.38 -6.44 -2.01
CA ALA A 222 9.27 -5.91 -2.80
C ALA A 222 9.54 -6.04 -4.31
N GLU A 223 10.80 -5.96 -4.73
CA GLU A 223 11.21 -6.09 -6.11
C GLU A 223 11.02 -7.50 -6.66
N ILE A 224 11.36 -8.51 -5.85
CA ILE A 224 11.18 -9.91 -6.19
C ILE A 224 9.69 -10.23 -6.22
N GLU A 225 8.93 -9.75 -5.23
CA GLU A 225 7.48 -9.97 -5.15
C GLU A 225 6.74 -9.37 -6.34
N VAL A 226 7.13 -8.17 -6.79
CA VAL A 226 6.54 -7.50 -7.96
C VAL A 226 6.99 -8.15 -9.29
N LEU A 227 8.22 -8.68 -9.37
CA LEU A 227 8.69 -9.41 -10.56
C LEU A 227 7.98 -10.75 -10.76
N LEU A 228 7.76 -11.48 -9.66
CA LEU A 228 7.22 -12.83 -9.71
C LEU A 228 5.69 -12.88 -9.85
N ASN A 229 4.99 -11.76 -9.59
CA ASN A 229 3.53 -11.74 -9.54
C ASN A 229 2.94 -10.68 -10.50
N PRO A 230 2.59 -11.07 -11.73
CA PRO A 230 2.32 -10.11 -12.80
C PRO A 230 0.98 -9.37 -12.72
N ALA A 231 0.02 -9.73 -11.86
CA ALA A 231 -1.25 -9.02 -11.66
C ALA A 231 -2.02 -9.51 -10.41
N GLY A 232 -3.08 -8.79 -10.02
CA GLY A 232 -4.03 -9.21 -8.98
C GLY A 232 -3.66 -8.83 -7.55
N TYR A 233 -4.32 -9.46 -6.57
CA TYR A 233 -4.11 -9.26 -5.13
C TYR A 233 -2.65 -9.15 -4.67
N THR A 234 -1.74 -9.98 -5.18
CA THR A 234 -0.31 -9.90 -4.84
C THR A 234 0.34 -8.59 -5.28
N SER A 235 -0.05 -8.05 -6.44
CA SER A 235 0.42 -6.74 -6.91
C SER A 235 -0.09 -5.60 -6.03
N HIS A 236 -1.31 -5.74 -5.49
CA HIS A 236 -1.87 -4.77 -4.55
C HIS A 236 -1.20 -4.78 -3.18
N LEU A 237 -0.86 -5.96 -2.65
CA LEU A 237 -0.02 -6.06 -1.46
C LEU A 237 1.35 -5.40 -1.68
N GLY A 238 1.92 -5.58 -2.88
CA GLY A 238 3.13 -4.86 -3.30
C GLY A 238 2.93 -3.34 -3.31
N GLY A 239 1.79 -2.87 -3.85
CA GLY A 239 1.42 -1.45 -3.85
C GLY A 239 1.25 -0.86 -2.44
N LEU A 240 0.56 -1.54 -1.53
CA LEU A 240 0.45 -1.10 -0.14
C LEU A 240 1.80 -1.10 0.58
N THR A 241 2.66 -2.08 0.30
CA THR A 241 4.00 -2.15 0.87
C THR A 241 4.83 -0.94 0.40
N ALA A 242 4.77 -0.61 -0.89
CA ALA A 242 5.42 0.56 -1.46
C ALA A 242 4.84 1.87 -0.89
N TRP A 243 3.51 1.96 -0.74
CA TRP A 243 2.85 3.09 -0.09
C TRP A 243 3.34 3.29 1.34
N LEU A 244 3.32 2.22 2.15
CA LEU A 244 3.70 2.26 3.56
C LEU A 244 5.16 2.70 3.73
N GLU A 245 6.03 2.26 2.83
CA GLU A 245 7.41 2.73 2.79
C GLU A 245 7.53 4.22 2.48
N MET A 246 6.79 4.72 1.48
CA MET A 246 6.77 6.16 1.19
C MET A 246 6.28 6.96 2.41
N GLU A 247 5.26 6.49 3.12
CA GLU A 247 4.78 7.15 4.34
C GLU A 247 5.84 7.19 5.44
N LEU A 248 6.57 6.10 5.66
CA LEU A 248 7.64 6.07 6.66
C LEU A 248 8.79 7.02 6.27
N ASN A 249 9.16 7.06 4.98
CA ASN A 249 10.16 7.99 4.48
C ASN A 249 9.73 9.45 4.66
N ASP A 250 8.46 9.79 4.37
CA ASP A 250 7.90 11.14 4.56
C ASP A 250 7.90 11.55 6.05
N GLN A 251 7.81 10.59 6.96
CA GLN A 251 7.96 10.81 8.41
C GLN A 251 9.42 10.96 8.87
N GLY A 252 10.38 11.01 7.95
CA GLY A 252 11.82 11.07 8.26
C GLY A 252 12.38 9.76 8.79
N LEU A 253 11.60 8.68 8.76
CA LEU A 253 12.05 7.34 9.14
C LEU A 253 12.71 6.69 7.95
N HIS A 254 13.91 7.18 7.61
CA HIS A 254 14.74 6.57 6.60
C HIS A 254 14.95 5.11 6.97
N LEU A 255 14.41 4.19 6.16
CA LEU A 255 14.51 2.74 6.38
C LEU A 255 15.93 2.18 6.21
N GLY A 256 16.96 3.04 6.15
CA GLY A 256 18.38 2.70 6.04
C GLY A 256 18.89 1.79 7.18
N ASP A 257 19.98 1.05 7.06
CA ASP A 257 21.02 1.07 6.04
C ASP A 257 21.08 -0.24 5.27
N SER A 258 21.26 -0.11 3.98
CA SER A 258 21.57 -1.13 2.99
C SER A 258 22.97 -1.76 3.19
N ARG A 259 23.65 -1.58 4.34
CA ARG A 259 24.98 -2.21 4.62
C ARG A 259 24.98 -3.74 4.54
N LEU A 260 23.82 -4.38 4.76
CA LEU A 260 23.64 -5.82 4.60
C LEU A 260 22.90 -6.23 3.32
N SER A 261 22.43 -5.27 2.51
CA SER A 261 22.02 -5.57 1.14
C SER A 261 23.24 -5.38 0.25
N PHE A 262 23.49 -6.29 -0.68
CA PHE A 262 24.49 -6.12 -1.74
C PHE A 262 24.42 -4.73 -2.44
N LEU A 263 23.26 -4.06 -2.37
CA LEU A 263 22.96 -2.75 -2.94
C LEU A 263 23.46 -1.54 -2.13
N GLY A 264 23.68 -1.65 -0.81
CA GLY A 264 24.07 -0.48 -0.01
C GLY A 264 25.54 -0.12 -0.06
N ALA A 265 26.39 -1.12 -0.34
CA ALA A 265 27.78 -0.86 -0.70
C ALA A 265 27.89 -0.24 -2.11
N ALA A 266 26.89 -0.46 -2.97
CA ALA A 266 26.81 0.16 -4.30
C ALA A 266 26.24 1.59 -4.24
N ASP A 267 25.36 1.90 -3.29
CA ASP A 267 24.83 3.26 -3.02
C ASP A 267 25.95 4.31 -2.91
N SER A 268 26.99 4.02 -2.13
CA SER A 268 28.12 4.92 -1.94
C SER A 268 29.07 5.00 -3.15
N LEU A 269 28.96 4.08 -4.11
CA LEU A 269 29.82 4.01 -5.30
C LEU A 269 29.13 4.53 -6.57
N VAL A 270 27.79 4.48 -6.65
CA VAL A 270 27.02 4.76 -7.88
C VAL A 270 26.40 6.16 -7.88
N ALA A 271 26.21 6.81 -6.72
CA ALA A 271 25.54 8.12 -6.66
C ALA A 271 26.22 9.18 -5.77
N PRO A 272 27.53 9.48 -5.91
CA PRO A 272 28.14 10.60 -5.17
C PRO A 272 27.60 11.99 -5.57
N PHE A 273 26.87 12.09 -6.69
CA PHE A 273 26.39 13.38 -7.26
C PHE A 273 24.91 13.39 -7.69
N GLY A 274 24.13 12.34 -7.38
CA GLY A 274 22.71 12.26 -7.74
C GLY A 274 21.80 12.88 -6.66
N LYS A 275 20.83 13.71 -7.06
CA LYS A 275 19.79 14.26 -6.14
C LYS A 275 18.80 13.21 -5.61
N PHE A 276 18.85 11.96 -6.10
CA PHE A 276 17.88 10.90 -5.78
C PHE A 276 18.59 9.71 -5.12
N SER A 277 18.05 9.23 -3.99
CA SER A 277 18.59 8.06 -3.28
C SER A 277 18.31 6.76 -4.06
N LEU A 278 19.09 5.68 -3.87
CA LEU A 278 18.73 4.36 -4.45
C LEU A 278 17.36 3.88 -3.95
N THR A 279 16.92 4.30 -2.77
CA THR A 279 15.59 3.99 -2.26
C THR A 279 14.50 4.62 -3.13
N ASP A 280 14.69 5.86 -3.58
CA ASP A 280 13.76 6.55 -4.49
C ASP A 280 13.72 5.86 -5.86
N GLN A 281 14.89 5.50 -6.40
CA GLN A 281 14.99 4.78 -7.68
C GLN A 281 14.28 3.42 -7.63
N ARG A 282 14.38 2.73 -6.49
CA ARG A 282 13.77 1.44 -6.24
C ARG A 282 12.24 1.53 -6.13
N LEU A 283 11.72 2.50 -5.38
CA LEU A 283 10.28 2.76 -5.30
C LEU A 283 9.71 3.19 -6.65
N GLU A 284 10.45 3.99 -7.40
CA GLU A 284 10.10 4.38 -8.76
C GLU A 284 9.97 3.14 -9.68
N TRP A 285 10.95 2.24 -9.64
CA TRP A 285 10.91 1.02 -10.44
C TRP A 285 9.75 0.08 -10.02
N ILE A 286 9.49 -0.05 -8.71
CA ILE A 286 8.37 -0.88 -8.22
C ILE A 286 7.04 -0.35 -8.77
N THR A 287 6.83 0.96 -8.69
CA THR A 287 5.58 1.56 -9.15
C THR A 287 5.42 1.55 -10.67
N ASP A 288 6.51 1.64 -11.44
CA ASP A 288 6.49 1.41 -12.90
C ASP A 288 6.05 -0.02 -13.24
N ARG A 289 6.53 -1.02 -12.49
CA ARG A 289 6.11 -2.42 -12.69
C ARG A 289 4.64 -2.64 -12.34
N LEU A 290 4.16 -2.06 -11.24
CA LEU A 290 2.74 -2.10 -10.87
C LEU A 290 1.88 -1.42 -11.95
N MET A 291 2.31 -0.25 -12.46
CA MET A 291 1.66 0.44 -13.56
C MET A 291 1.60 -0.39 -14.85
N LYS A 292 2.66 -1.13 -15.18
CA LYS A 292 2.68 -2.02 -16.34
C LYS A 292 1.80 -3.25 -16.16
N ALA A 293 1.61 -3.71 -14.91
CA ALA A 293 0.72 -4.82 -14.58
C ALA A 293 -0.76 -4.43 -14.75
N ASP A 294 -1.15 -3.24 -14.31
CA ASP A 294 -2.50 -2.70 -14.49
C ASP A 294 -2.46 -1.16 -14.65
N GLN A 295 -2.52 -0.70 -15.90
CA GLN A 295 -2.45 0.73 -16.23
C GLN A 295 -3.73 1.49 -15.85
N GLN A 296 -4.86 0.80 -15.71
CA GLN A 296 -6.14 1.41 -15.35
C GLN A 296 -6.30 1.52 -13.84
N ASN A 297 -5.38 0.94 -13.07
CA ASN A 297 -5.43 1.00 -11.63
C ASN A 297 -5.09 2.40 -11.09
N LEU A 298 -6.09 3.09 -10.53
CA LEU A 298 -5.90 4.44 -9.99
C LEU A 298 -4.89 4.48 -8.84
N PHE A 299 -4.82 3.43 -8.01
CA PHE A 299 -3.85 3.35 -6.92
C PHE A 299 -2.42 3.21 -7.44
N PHE A 300 -2.17 2.36 -8.44
CA PHE A 300 -0.83 2.23 -9.03
C PHE A 300 -0.40 3.53 -9.72
N ARG A 301 -1.33 4.22 -10.38
CA ARG A 301 -1.09 5.55 -10.95
C ARG A 301 -0.73 6.56 -9.87
N TYR A 302 -1.51 6.61 -8.78
CA TYR A 302 -1.21 7.45 -7.63
C TYR A 302 0.21 7.18 -7.08
N LEU A 303 0.56 5.91 -6.88
CA LEU A 303 1.89 5.53 -6.37
C LEU A 303 3.00 5.96 -7.32
N ARG A 304 2.80 5.78 -8.64
CA ARG A 304 3.76 6.21 -9.66
C ARG A 304 3.97 7.72 -9.64
N PHE A 305 2.90 8.51 -9.55
CA PHE A 305 3.04 9.97 -9.44
C PHE A 305 3.73 10.38 -8.15
N ARG A 306 3.37 9.75 -7.03
CA ARG A 306 3.99 10.04 -5.74
C ARG A 306 5.48 9.72 -5.75
N SER A 307 5.88 8.55 -6.26
CA SER A 307 7.28 8.10 -6.22
C SER A 307 8.23 8.99 -7.02
N VAL A 308 7.74 9.63 -8.08
CA VAL A 308 8.55 10.52 -8.93
C VAL A 308 8.40 12.00 -8.58
N GLY A 309 7.71 12.32 -7.47
CA GLY A 309 7.39 13.71 -7.10
C GLY A 309 6.42 14.42 -8.05
N GLY A 310 5.72 13.68 -8.91
CA GLY A 310 4.77 14.19 -9.91
C GLY A 310 3.33 14.35 -9.41
N LEU A 311 3.05 14.07 -8.14
CA LEU A 311 1.70 14.17 -7.56
C LEU A 311 1.32 15.62 -7.19
N SER A 312 1.25 16.50 -8.19
CA SER A 312 0.80 17.89 -8.03
C SER A 312 -0.70 17.98 -7.72
N ASN A 313 -1.16 19.16 -7.25
CA ASN A 313 -2.59 19.41 -7.02
C ASN A 313 -3.44 19.18 -8.28
N THR A 314 -2.95 19.57 -9.46
CA THR A 314 -3.64 19.33 -10.73
C THR A 314 -3.75 17.83 -11.04
N VAL A 315 -2.68 17.05 -10.80
CA VAL A 315 -2.70 15.60 -10.98
C VAL A 315 -3.67 14.96 -9.98
N ARG A 316 -3.67 15.39 -8.72
CA ARG A 316 -4.63 14.92 -7.71
C ARG A 316 -6.08 15.21 -8.13
N LEU A 317 -6.38 16.43 -8.59
CA LEU A 317 -7.71 16.79 -9.09
C LEU A 317 -8.14 15.93 -10.28
N LYS A 318 -7.22 15.63 -11.21
CA LYS A 318 -7.50 14.72 -12.31
C LYS A 318 -7.85 13.32 -11.81
N LEU A 319 -7.04 12.77 -10.89
CA LEU A 319 -7.28 11.45 -10.31
C LEU A 319 -8.57 11.42 -9.48
N LEU A 320 -8.94 12.52 -8.81
CA LEU A 320 -10.22 12.66 -8.11
C LEU A 320 -11.40 12.69 -9.08
N ASN A 321 -11.31 13.47 -10.15
CA ASN A 321 -12.34 13.52 -11.18
C ASN A 321 -12.54 12.15 -11.82
N GLU A 322 -11.44 11.44 -12.06
CA GLU A 322 -11.50 10.05 -12.51
C GLU A 322 -12.20 9.17 -11.46
N LEU A 323 -11.74 9.16 -10.21
CA LEU A 323 -12.34 8.38 -9.12
C LEU A 323 -13.87 8.55 -9.03
N ILE A 324 -14.38 9.79 -9.12
CA ILE A 324 -15.81 10.07 -9.02
C ILE A 324 -16.61 9.78 -10.30
N THR A 325 -15.95 9.53 -11.43
CA THR A 325 -16.57 9.18 -12.72
C THR A 325 -16.39 7.71 -13.10
N MET A 326 -15.58 6.96 -12.34
CA MET A 326 -15.39 5.52 -12.51
C MET A 326 -16.70 4.75 -12.28
N ARG A 327 -17.09 3.92 -13.25
CA ARG A 327 -18.27 3.05 -13.16
C ARG A 327 -18.17 2.02 -12.04
N GLN A 328 -16.94 1.62 -11.71
CA GLN A 328 -16.60 0.71 -10.63
C GLN A 328 -17.00 1.24 -9.24
N PHE A 329 -17.27 2.54 -9.15
CA PHE A 329 -17.77 3.19 -7.95
C PHE A 329 -19.09 3.87 -8.28
N PRO A 330 -20.23 3.22 -8.01
CA PRO A 330 -21.56 3.82 -8.14
C PRO A 330 -21.73 5.06 -7.26
N ALA A 331 -22.48 6.06 -7.73
CA ALA A 331 -22.62 7.34 -7.03
C ALA A 331 -23.52 7.28 -5.79
N ASP A 332 -24.36 6.25 -5.69
CA ASP A 332 -25.51 6.15 -4.80
C ASP A 332 -25.54 4.86 -3.96
N ARG A 333 -24.63 3.92 -4.20
CA ARG A 333 -24.57 2.62 -3.51
C ARG A 333 -23.13 2.11 -3.40
N LEU A 334 -22.95 1.05 -2.59
CA LEU A 334 -21.69 0.34 -2.54
C LEU A 334 -21.49 -0.49 -3.83
N PRO A 335 -20.23 -0.70 -4.23
CA PRO A 335 -19.91 -1.39 -5.46
C PRO A 335 -20.16 -2.89 -5.33
N MET A 336 -20.66 -3.48 -6.40
CA MET A 336 -20.90 -4.92 -6.54
C MET A 336 -19.85 -5.57 -7.46
N ASP A 337 -19.75 -6.89 -7.44
CA ASP A 337 -18.97 -7.70 -8.39
C ASP A 337 -19.24 -7.38 -9.85
N CYS A 338 -20.49 -7.15 -10.22
CA CYS A 338 -20.86 -6.75 -11.58
C CYS A 338 -20.39 -5.33 -11.96
N ASP A 339 -20.15 -4.42 -11.01
CA ASP A 339 -19.59 -3.09 -11.30
C ASP A 339 -18.07 -3.15 -11.52
N ARG A 340 -17.42 -4.14 -10.87
CA ARG A 340 -15.97 -4.25 -10.79
C ARG A 340 -15.46 -5.15 -11.90
N HIS A 341 -15.38 -4.59 -13.10
CA HIS A 341 -14.69 -5.22 -14.24
C HIS A 341 -13.15 -5.23 -14.12
N SER A 342 -12.57 -4.81 -12.99
CA SER A 342 -11.13 -4.75 -12.76
C SER A 342 -10.76 -5.02 -11.30
N ASP A 343 -9.55 -5.56 -11.10
CA ASP A 343 -8.96 -5.84 -9.80
C ASP A 343 -8.71 -4.54 -9.00
N TYR A 344 -9.74 -3.97 -8.36
CA TYR A 344 -9.55 -2.84 -7.47
C TYR A 344 -9.02 -3.31 -6.12
N LEU A 345 -7.84 -2.79 -5.75
CA LEU A 345 -7.02 -2.98 -4.54
C LEU A 345 -6.93 -4.36 -3.86
N TRP A 346 -7.93 -5.22 -3.89
CA TRP A 346 -8.01 -6.42 -3.05
C TRP A 346 -8.64 -7.62 -3.75
N GLN A 347 -9.00 -7.53 -5.04
CA GLN A 347 -9.48 -8.70 -5.76
C GLN A 347 -8.35 -9.72 -5.92
N ARG A 348 -8.54 -10.90 -5.32
CA ARG A 348 -7.76 -12.10 -5.62
C ARG A 348 -8.04 -12.43 -7.07
N ALA A 349 -7.08 -12.13 -7.95
CA ALA A 349 -7.25 -12.20 -9.40
C ALA A 349 -8.05 -13.42 -9.81
N ASN A 350 -9.32 -13.20 -10.15
CA ASN A 350 -10.00 -14.06 -11.08
C ASN A 350 -9.78 -13.40 -12.43
N LYS A 351 -8.77 -13.89 -13.15
CA LYS A 351 -8.59 -13.58 -14.57
C LYS A 351 -9.78 -14.15 -15.37
N SER A 352 -11.00 -13.65 -15.17
CA SER A 352 -11.97 -13.69 -16.25
C SER A 352 -11.68 -12.47 -17.11
N ALA A 353 -10.78 -12.65 -18.09
CA ALA A 353 -10.62 -11.71 -19.20
C ALA A 353 -11.93 -11.55 -20.01
N ASN A 354 -12.94 -12.37 -19.71
CA ASN A 354 -14.29 -12.23 -20.21
C ASN A 354 -15.04 -11.18 -19.37
N TYR A 355 -15.30 -10.04 -20.00
CA TYR A 355 -16.30 -9.05 -19.62
C TYR A 355 -17.73 -9.59 -19.81
N ASP A 356 -17.95 -10.88 -19.58
CA ASP A 356 -19.30 -11.42 -19.60
C ASP A 356 -20.05 -10.79 -18.41
N PRO A 357 -21.29 -10.31 -18.58
CA PRO A 357 -22.05 -9.72 -17.49
C PRO A 357 -22.24 -10.76 -16.39
N ILE A 358 -21.48 -10.60 -15.30
CA ILE A 358 -21.61 -11.43 -14.10
C ILE A 358 -22.86 -10.95 -13.37
N PRO A 359 -23.76 -11.84 -12.94
CA PRO A 359 -24.88 -11.44 -12.09
C PRO A 359 -24.34 -10.76 -10.82
N CYS A 360 -24.96 -9.65 -10.41
CA CYS A 360 -24.55 -8.91 -9.22
C CYS A 360 -24.86 -9.72 -7.95
N GLN A 361 -23.87 -10.40 -7.37
CA GLN A 361 -24.05 -11.34 -6.25
C GLN A 361 -23.35 -10.90 -4.97
N ILE A 362 -22.28 -10.12 -5.08
CA ILE A 362 -21.45 -9.73 -3.94
C ILE A 362 -21.41 -8.21 -3.87
N GLU A 363 -21.81 -7.66 -2.73
CA GLU A 363 -21.61 -6.26 -2.38
C GLU A 363 -20.27 -6.12 -1.63
N PHE A 364 -19.39 -5.28 -2.15
CA PHE A 364 -18.10 -4.99 -1.53
C PHE A 364 -18.22 -3.80 -0.59
N SER A 365 -17.38 -3.81 0.45
CA SER A 365 -17.35 -2.74 1.44
C SER A 365 -17.09 -1.33 0.87
N GLY A 366 -16.46 -1.17 -0.29
CA GLY A 366 -16.14 0.16 -0.84
C GLY A 366 -15.04 0.91 -0.07
N VAL A 367 -14.32 0.24 0.84
CA VAL A 367 -13.19 0.83 1.58
C VAL A 367 -12.07 1.32 0.65
N ASP A 368 -11.95 0.74 -0.54
CA ASP A 368 -11.01 1.20 -1.57
C ASP A 368 -11.35 2.58 -2.14
N PHE A 369 -12.63 2.92 -2.31
CA PHE A 369 -13.04 4.28 -2.65
C PHE A 369 -12.65 5.24 -1.54
N LEU A 370 -12.97 4.92 -0.28
CA LEU A 370 -12.60 5.74 0.88
C LEU A 370 -11.09 5.96 0.95
N TRP A 371 -10.32 4.90 0.72
CA TRP A 371 -8.87 4.93 0.68
C TRP A 371 -8.35 5.89 -0.38
N MET A 372 -8.79 5.73 -1.63
CA MET A 372 -8.35 6.59 -2.72
C MET A 372 -8.78 8.05 -2.53
N ALA A 373 -10.01 8.28 -2.07
CA ALA A 373 -10.49 9.61 -1.74
C ALA A 373 -9.62 10.26 -0.67
N ALA A 374 -9.30 9.53 0.41
CA ALA A 374 -8.45 10.01 1.48
C ALA A 374 -7.05 10.37 1.00
N LEU A 375 -6.40 9.49 0.21
CA LEU A 375 -5.05 9.72 -0.31
C LEU A 375 -4.96 10.93 -1.26
N LEU A 376 -6.02 11.18 -2.04
CA LEU A 376 -6.04 12.25 -3.04
C LEU A 376 -6.50 13.59 -2.46
N LEU A 377 -7.31 13.57 -1.39
CA LEU A 377 -7.76 14.77 -0.67
C LEU A 377 -6.75 15.24 0.39
N GLU A 378 -5.85 14.38 0.88
CA GLU A 378 -4.88 14.73 1.92
C GLU A 378 -3.98 15.90 1.48
N GLY A 379 -4.05 17.01 2.21
CA GLY A 379 -3.30 18.24 1.91
C GLY A 379 -3.80 19.01 0.67
N LEU A 380 -4.97 18.65 0.12
CA LEU A 380 -5.58 19.37 -0.99
C LEU A 380 -6.60 20.39 -0.47
N ASP A 381 -6.14 21.63 -0.26
CA ASP A 381 -7.01 22.74 0.13
C ASP A 381 -7.48 23.53 -1.09
N SER A 382 -8.77 23.89 -1.12
CA SER A 382 -9.35 24.67 -2.23
C SER A 382 -8.71 26.06 -2.38
N SER A 383 -8.13 26.61 -1.31
CA SER A 383 -7.41 27.89 -1.31
C SER A 383 -6.03 27.80 -1.99
N SER A 384 -5.42 26.62 -2.02
CA SER A 384 -4.10 26.38 -2.64
C SER A 384 -4.14 26.29 -4.18
N LEU A 385 -5.35 26.32 -4.77
CA LEU A 385 -5.58 26.15 -6.20
C LEU A 385 -5.75 27.48 -6.94
N THR A 386 -5.91 28.60 -6.22
CA THR A 386 -6.18 29.93 -6.79
C THR A 386 -4.97 30.88 -6.74
N SER A 387 -3.80 30.40 -6.28
CA SER A 387 -2.63 31.23 -6.03
C SER A 387 -1.59 31.25 -7.16
N HIS A 388 -1.99 30.96 -8.40
CA HIS A 388 -1.12 31.04 -9.58
C HIS A 388 -1.70 31.92 -10.67
#